data_AF-A0A355D5V3-F1
#
_entry.id   AF-A0A355D5V3-F1
#
_cell.length_a   1.000
_cell.length_b   1.000
_cell.length_c   1.000
_cell.angle_alpha   90.00
_cell.angle_beta   90.00
_cell.angle_gamma   90.00
#
_symmetry.space_group_name_H-M   'P 1'
#
loop_
_entity.id
_entity.type
_entity.pdbx_description
1 polymer ?
#
loop_
_entity_poly.entity_id
_entity_poly.type
_entity_poly.pdbx_seq_one_letter_code
_entity_poly.pdbx_strand_id
1 'polypeptide(L)' 'MNRRVVITGMGALTPIGNDINSFWDGVKNGKCGIDFIKS' A
#
# COMPACT_ATOMS: atom_id res chain seq x y z
N MET A 1 -10.01 -8.03 -30.24
CA MET A 1 -8.72 -8.62 -29.82
C MET A 1 -8.40 -8.09 -28.43
N ASN A 2 -8.43 -8.94 -27.39
CA ASN A 2 -8.15 -8.52 -26.01
C ASN A 2 -6.63 -8.57 -25.75
N ARG A 3 -6.02 -7.43 -25.43
CA ARG A 3 -4.60 -7.38 -25.04
C ARG A 3 -4.49 -7.83 -23.58
N ARG A 4 -3.74 -8.90 -23.34
CA ARG A 4 -3.42 -9.36 -21.99
C ARG A 4 -2.27 -8.52 -21.45
N VAL A 5 -2.50 -7.88 -20.31
CA VAL A 5 -1.50 -7.11 -19.58
C VAL A 5 -1.34 -7.76 -18.20
N VAL A 6 -0.10 -7.84 -17.73
CA VAL A 6 0.24 -8.41 -16.42
C VAL A 6 1.08 -7.41 -15.63
N ILE A 7 1.05 -7.54 -14.31
CA ILE A 7 1.87 -6.77 -13.38
C ILE A 7 3.15 -7.56 -13.13
N THR A 8 4.31 -6.98 -13.42
CA THR A 8 5.62 -7.64 -13.27
C THR A 8 6.37 -7.24 -12.01
N GLY A 9 5.88 -6.23 -11.29
CA GLY A 9 6.46 -5.75 -10.04
C GLY A 9 5.54 -4.73 -9.37
N MET A 10 5.64 -4.63 -8.05
CA MET A 10 4.88 -3.68 -7.24
C MET A 10 5.77 -3.11 -6.13
N GLY A 11 5.33 -2.00 -5.54
CA GLY A 11 5.95 -1.36 -4.39
C GLY A 11 4.92 -0.44 -3.73
N ALA A 12 5.07 -0.20 -2.43
CA ALA A 12 4.17 0.64 -1.67
C ALA A 12 4.95 1.49 -0.69
N LEU A 13 4.69 2.80 -0.70
CA LEU A 13 5.18 3.75 0.29
C LEU A 13 3.97 4.53 0.80
N THR A 14 3.51 4.22 2.00
CA THR A 14 2.24 4.72 2.54
C THR A 14 2.34 4.89 4.05
N PRO A 15 1.49 5.74 4.67
CA PRO A 15 1.46 5.88 6.12
C PRO A 15 1.13 4.60 6.91
N ILE A 16 0.60 3.56 6.24
CA ILE A 16 0.27 2.26 6.86
C ILE A 16 1.27 1.15 6.52
N GLY A 17 2.34 1.46 5.77
CA GLY A 17 3.39 0.52 5.39
C GLY A 17 4.27 1.04 4.26
N ASN A 18 5.58 0.80 4.38
CA ASN A 18 6.62 1.27 3.45
C ASN A 18 7.17 0.15 2.55
N ASP A 19 6.52 -1.01 2.57
CA ASP A 19 6.75 -2.12 1.66
C ASP A 19 5.41 -2.82 1.40
N ILE A 20 5.38 -3.77 0.46
CA ILE A 20 4.15 -4.45 0.04
C ILE A 20 3.51 -5.23 1.21
N ASN A 21 4.32 -5.90 2.02
CA ASN A 21 3.83 -6.76 3.09
C ASN A 21 3.25 -5.91 4.21
N SER A 22 4.00 -4.89 4.66
CA SER A 22 3.53 -3.99 5.71
C SER A 22 2.29 -3.20 5.29
N PHE A 23 2.24 -2.74 4.04
CA PHE A 23 1.05 -2.09 3.48
C PHE A 23 -0.17 -3.02 3.48
N TRP A 24 -0.01 -4.25 2.96
CA TRP A 24 -1.11 -5.21 2.85
C TRP A 24 -1.65 -5.64 4.22
N ASP A 25 -0.76 -5.87 5.19
CA ASP A 25 -1.16 -6.16 6.56
C ASP A 25 -1.83 -4.96 7.23
N GLY A 26 -1.41 -3.73 6.93
CA GLY A 26 -2.08 -2.51 7.38
C GLY A 26 -3.52 -2.41 6.87
N VAL A 27 -3.72 -2.69 5.58
CA VAL A 27 -5.05 -2.70 4.95
C VAL A 27 -5.95 -3.78 5.55
N LYS A 28 -5.47 -5.03 5.63
CA LYS A 28 -6.26 -6.16 6.19
C LYS A 28 -6.73 -5.92 7.62
N ASN A 29 -5.91 -5.24 8.42
CA ASN A 29 -6.22 -4.93 9.81
C ASN A 29 -6.96 -3.59 9.99
N GLY A 30 -7.34 -2.90 8.91
CA GLY A 30 -8.09 -1.64 8.99
C GLY A 30 -7.32 -0.49 9.64
N LYS A 31 -6.00 -0.44 9.48
CA LYS A 31 -5.18 0.64 10.05
C LYS A 31 -5.53 1.99 9.41
N CYS A 32 -5.76 3.01 10.24
CA CYS A 32 -5.88 4.39 9.79
C CYS A 32 -4.48 5.03 9.73
N GLY A 33 -4.11 5.56 8.55
CA GLY A 33 -2.83 6.24 8.32
C GLY A 33 -2.87 7.76 8.46
N ILE A 34 -3.95 8.33 8.98
CA ILE A 34 -4.15 9.78 9.11
C ILE A 34 -3.72 10.22 10.51
N ASP A 35 -2.86 11.23 10.58
CA ASP A 35 -2.44 11.84 11.85
C ASP A 35 -2.26 13.37 11.68
N PHE A 36 -2.20 14.08 12.80
CA PHE A 36 -1.91 15.52 12.82
C PHE A 36 -0.42 15.78 12.59
N ILE A 37 -0.11 16.86 11.88
CA ILE A 37 1.27 17.35 11.72
C ILE A 37 1.73 17.91 13.07
N LYS A 38 2.90 17.46 13.53
CA LYS A 38 3.54 17.93 14.77
C LYS A 38 4.81 18.70 14.42
N SER A 39 5.07 19.78 15.14
CA SER A 39 6.29 20.60 15.05
C SER A 39 7.41 20.04 15.92
#